data_AF-A0A4Z0K2T5-F1
#
_entry.id   AF-A0A4Z0K2T5-F1
#
_cell.length_a   1.000
_cell.length_b   1.000
_cell.length_c   1.000
_cell.angle_alpha   90.00
_cell.angle_beta   90.00
_cell.angle_gamma   90.00
#
_symmetry.space_group_name_H-M   'P 1'
#
loop_
_entity.id
_entity.type
_entity.pdbx_description
1 polymer ?
#
loop_
_entity_poly.entity_id
_entity_poly.type
_entity_poly.pdbx_seq_one_letter_code
_entity_poly.pdbx_strand_id
1 'polypeptide(L)'
;MRRAFDSACAGDLEGGSTRLAAAAEACVDLRQAGRILEQAAAYAERYNPAQAQKLLAEARSKNLYVLQPMTGITYRPLTFTGSQAAKVAQRATSMFGTTQALRVTVEGILDRLHFDPTATEEFEEAILELGLFLGIGSQRPERELGQGPDNLWAIEPSRFWVIEVKSGAVSEFISKRDSGQLGEATQWFRRKYPAEQAATPVMIHRERKLHNTASGPTGMRVINALRLSELKSDVRALAEGLATNGWSDLSEVARLLNGHKLDAAGLDGRLVATTGGTV
;
A
#
# COMPACT_ATOMS: atom_id res chain seq x y z
N MET A 1 25.05 11.62 -13.49
CA MET A 1 24.53 12.76 -12.70
C MET A 1 25.34 14.05 -12.89
N ARG A 2 26.61 14.17 -12.45
CA ARG A 2 27.39 15.43 -12.56
C ARG A 2 27.45 16.02 -13.97
N ARG A 3 27.79 15.22 -14.98
CA ARG A 3 27.81 15.67 -16.39
C ARG A 3 26.46 16.19 -16.91
N ALA A 4 25.34 15.65 -16.39
CA ALA A 4 24.01 16.12 -16.78
C ALA A 4 23.70 17.50 -16.16
N PHE A 5 24.08 17.69 -14.89
CA PHE A 5 24.01 18.98 -14.22
C PHE A 5 24.87 20.03 -14.93
N ASP A 6 26.13 19.69 -15.25
CA ASP A 6 27.03 20.61 -15.97
C ASP A 6 26.45 21.03 -17.33
N SER A 7 25.80 20.10 -18.03
CA SER A 7 25.11 20.39 -19.31
C SER A 7 23.93 21.35 -19.11
N ALA A 8 23.11 21.10 -18.09
CA ALA A 8 21.99 21.98 -17.75
C ALA A 8 22.45 23.39 -17.34
N CYS A 9 23.54 23.51 -16.57
CA CYS A 9 24.15 24.79 -16.22
C CYS A 9 24.70 25.53 -17.44
N ALA A 10 25.18 24.80 -18.46
CA ALA A 10 25.62 25.37 -19.74
C ALA A 10 24.45 25.72 -20.69
N GLY A 11 23.19 25.51 -20.28
CA GLY A 11 21.99 25.77 -21.08
C GLY A 11 21.54 24.59 -21.95
N ASP A 12 22.30 23.49 -22.00
CA ASP A 12 21.96 22.25 -22.70
C ASP A 12 21.03 21.38 -21.83
N LEU A 13 19.78 21.83 -21.69
CA LEU A 13 18.75 21.10 -20.94
C LEU A 13 18.37 19.77 -21.61
N GLU A 14 18.36 19.71 -22.93
CA GLU A 14 18.04 18.49 -23.70
C GLU A 14 19.11 17.41 -23.50
N GLY A 15 20.38 17.77 -23.63
CA GLY A 15 21.48 16.86 -23.36
C GLY A 15 21.59 16.53 -21.87
N GLY A 16 21.25 17.45 -20.98
CA GLY A 16 21.13 17.16 -19.54
C GLY A 16 20.07 16.08 -19.27
N SER A 17 18.87 16.25 -19.81
CA SER A 17 17.74 15.32 -19.69
C SER A 17 18.09 13.93 -20.25
N THR A 18 18.65 13.86 -21.46
CA THR A 18 19.05 12.60 -22.11
C THR A 18 20.07 11.83 -21.26
N ARG A 19 21.05 12.52 -20.67
CA ARG A 19 22.05 11.88 -19.79
C ARG A 19 21.45 11.37 -18.49
N LEU A 20 20.42 12.04 -17.95
CA LEU A 20 19.71 11.56 -16.78
C LEU A 20 18.86 10.33 -17.11
N ALA A 21 18.13 10.35 -18.24
CA ALA A 21 17.36 9.19 -18.69
C ALA A 21 18.25 7.95 -18.87
N ALA A 22 19.40 8.07 -19.54
CA ALA A 22 20.36 6.97 -19.67
C ALA A 22 20.93 6.50 -18.32
N ALA A 23 21.14 7.41 -17.37
CA ALA A 23 21.58 7.05 -16.03
C ALA A 23 20.50 6.31 -15.23
N ALA A 24 19.22 6.63 -15.46
CA ALA A 24 18.11 5.91 -14.85
C ALA A 24 17.96 4.50 -15.40
N GLU A 25 18.13 4.30 -16.72
CA GLU A 25 18.12 2.97 -17.34
C GLU A 25 19.22 2.05 -16.80
N ALA A 26 20.40 2.61 -16.51
CA ALA A 26 21.52 1.87 -15.91
C ALA A 26 21.39 1.68 -14.38
N CYS A 27 20.36 2.24 -13.74
CA CYS A 27 20.21 2.20 -12.29
C CYS A 27 19.50 0.91 -11.85
N VAL A 28 20.16 0.11 -11.01
CA VAL A 28 19.61 -1.15 -10.49
C VAL A 28 18.44 -0.91 -9.54
N ASP A 29 18.50 0.15 -8.73
CA ASP A 29 17.44 0.50 -7.80
C ASP A 29 16.34 1.28 -8.53
N LEU A 30 15.15 0.67 -8.65
CA LEU A 30 14.00 1.27 -9.32
C LEU A 30 13.51 2.57 -8.66
N ARG A 31 13.56 2.68 -7.33
CA ARG A 31 13.16 3.91 -6.62
C ARG A 31 14.12 5.04 -6.97
N GLN A 32 15.42 4.75 -6.98
CA GLN A 32 16.44 5.72 -7.39
C GLN A 32 16.32 6.07 -8.87
N ALA A 33 16.10 5.09 -9.75
CA ALA A 33 15.85 5.30 -11.18
C ALA A 33 14.67 6.25 -11.41
N GLY A 34 13.56 6.06 -10.67
CA GLY A 34 12.41 6.95 -10.72
C GLY A 34 12.74 8.40 -10.36
N ARG A 35 13.50 8.64 -9.29
CA ARG A 35 13.94 10.01 -8.92
C ARG A 35 14.83 10.65 -9.98
N ILE A 36 15.69 9.86 -10.64
CA ILE A 36 16.54 10.35 -11.73
C ILE A 36 15.67 10.76 -12.93
N LEU A 37 14.65 9.96 -13.27
CA LEU A 37 13.70 10.28 -14.35
C LEU A 37 12.83 11.49 -14.04
N GLU A 38 12.42 11.68 -12.79
CA GLU A 38 11.75 12.90 -12.34
C GLU A 38 12.62 14.14 -12.59
N GLN A 39 13.91 14.06 -12.25
CA GLN A 39 14.85 15.15 -12.54
C GLN A 39 15.03 15.36 -14.05
N ALA A 40 15.06 14.29 -14.85
CA ALA A 40 15.10 14.38 -16.31
C ALA A 40 13.84 15.10 -16.85
N ALA A 41 12.66 14.76 -16.32
CA ALA A 41 11.40 15.41 -16.66
C ALA A 41 11.43 16.91 -16.33
N ALA A 42 12.00 17.31 -15.18
CA ALA A 42 12.15 18.71 -14.81
C ALA A 42 13.00 19.52 -15.83
N TYR A 43 14.04 18.91 -16.41
CA TYR A 43 14.80 19.53 -17.49
C TYR A 43 14.00 19.56 -18.80
N ALA A 44 13.31 18.46 -19.11
CA ALA A 44 12.46 18.33 -20.30
C ALA A 44 11.32 19.35 -20.35
N GLU A 45 10.73 19.71 -19.21
CA GLU A 45 9.57 20.61 -19.14
C GLU A 45 9.81 21.95 -19.83
N ARG A 46 11.06 22.45 -19.80
CA ARG A 46 11.42 23.76 -20.33
C ARG A 46 11.53 23.81 -21.86
N TYR A 47 11.73 22.67 -22.52
CA TYR A 47 11.94 22.61 -23.98
C TYR A 47 10.96 21.68 -24.69
N ASN A 48 10.44 20.65 -24.02
CA ASN A 48 9.47 19.70 -24.55
C ASN A 48 8.57 19.15 -23.42
N PRO A 49 7.48 19.86 -23.06
CA PRO A 49 6.55 19.44 -22.01
C PRO A 49 5.94 18.06 -22.27
N ALA A 50 5.69 17.68 -23.53
CA ALA A 50 5.16 16.36 -23.86
C ALA A 50 6.15 15.23 -23.53
N GLN A 51 7.45 15.46 -23.75
CA GLN A 51 8.50 14.53 -23.33
C GLN A 51 8.65 14.50 -21.81
N ALA A 52 8.53 15.64 -21.13
CA ALA A 52 8.55 15.71 -19.68
C ALA A 52 7.45 14.84 -19.04
N GLN A 53 6.22 14.92 -19.56
CA GLN A 53 5.12 14.09 -19.09
C GLN A 53 5.37 12.59 -19.34
N LYS A 54 5.99 12.22 -20.47
CA LYS A 54 6.37 10.81 -20.73
C LYS A 54 7.44 10.31 -19.75
N LEU A 55 8.49 11.10 -19.52
CA LEU A 55 9.55 10.79 -18.55
C LEU A 55 8.98 10.69 -17.14
N LEU A 56 8.03 11.56 -16.78
CA LEU A 56 7.40 11.54 -15.47
C LEU A 56 6.46 10.34 -15.29
N ALA A 57 5.74 9.94 -16.34
CA ALA A 57 4.96 8.70 -16.33
C ALA A 57 5.84 7.46 -16.15
N GLU A 58 7.00 7.42 -16.82
CA GLU A 58 7.97 6.36 -16.60
C GLU A 58 8.56 6.40 -15.18
N ALA A 59 8.94 7.59 -14.69
CA ALA A 59 9.44 7.81 -13.34
C ALA A 59 8.45 7.24 -12.31
N ARG A 60 7.17 7.58 -12.47
CA ARG A 60 6.07 7.14 -11.61
C ARG A 60 5.89 5.63 -11.63
N SER A 61 6.06 4.99 -12.79
CA SER A 61 5.99 3.53 -12.90
C SER A 61 7.10 2.80 -12.13
N LYS A 62 8.25 3.45 -11.89
CA LYS A 62 9.37 2.91 -11.11
C LYS A 62 9.34 3.34 -9.64
N ASN A 63 8.80 4.52 -9.35
CA ASN A 63 8.75 5.10 -8.01
C ASN A 63 7.47 5.91 -7.76
N LEU A 64 6.58 5.42 -6.91
CA LEU A 64 5.34 6.09 -6.49
C LEU A 64 5.54 7.29 -5.53
N TYR A 65 6.78 7.72 -5.29
CA TYR A 65 7.10 8.91 -4.49
C TYR A 65 7.56 10.12 -5.32
N VAL A 66 7.63 10.00 -6.65
CA VAL A 66 7.92 11.13 -7.55
C VAL A 66 6.65 11.90 -7.92
N LEU A 67 6.76 13.06 -8.56
CA LEU A 67 5.61 13.84 -9.02
C LEU A 67 4.70 13.02 -9.96
N GLN A 68 3.40 13.28 -9.86
CA GLN A 68 2.40 12.63 -10.69
C GLN A 68 2.33 13.32 -12.07
N PRO A 69 2.38 12.58 -13.20
CA PRO A 69 2.11 13.15 -14.51
C PRO A 69 0.66 13.63 -14.61
N MET A 70 0.42 14.66 -15.41
CA MET A 70 -0.90 15.28 -15.60
C MET A 70 -1.90 14.35 -16.30
N THR A 71 -1.42 13.45 -17.16
CA THR A 71 -2.25 12.50 -17.91
C THR A 71 -1.53 11.15 -18.04
N GLY A 72 -2.28 10.10 -18.41
CA GLY A 72 -1.70 8.80 -18.78
C GLY A 72 -1.57 7.76 -17.67
N ILE A 73 -2.08 8.03 -16.46
CA ILE A 73 -2.14 7.02 -15.40
C ILE A 73 -3.43 6.21 -15.53
N THR A 74 -3.33 5.03 -16.12
CA THR A 74 -4.44 4.09 -16.18
C THR A 74 -4.42 3.19 -14.95
N TYR A 75 -5.51 3.22 -14.17
CA TYR A 75 -5.66 2.30 -13.04
C TYR A 75 -5.65 0.85 -13.52
N ARG A 76 -4.85 0.01 -12.85
CA ARG A 76 -4.86 -1.45 -13.04
C ARG A 76 -5.56 -2.10 -11.85
N PRO A 77 -6.72 -2.73 -12.06
CA PRO A 77 -7.44 -3.43 -11.00
C PRO A 77 -6.55 -4.46 -10.31
N LEU A 78 -6.54 -4.42 -8.98
CA LEU A 78 -5.93 -5.41 -8.11
C LEU A 78 -6.63 -6.75 -8.29
N THR A 79 -5.88 -7.83 -8.27
CA THR A 79 -6.41 -9.18 -8.33
C THR A 79 -5.73 -10.07 -7.31
N PHE A 80 -6.47 -11.04 -6.77
CA PHE A 80 -5.88 -12.15 -6.05
C PHE A 80 -5.71 -13.33 -7.01
N THR A 81 -4.47 -13.72 -7.26
CA THR A 81 -4.11 -14.84 -8.13
C THR A 81 -3.23 -15.86 -7.41
N GLY A 82 -3.32 -17.14 -7.77
CA GLY A 82 -2.48 -18.19 -7.20
C GLY A 82 -2.73 -18.50 -5.72
N SER A 83 -1.72 -19.05 -5.06
CA SER A 83 -1.77 -19.44 -3.64
C SER A 83 -1.12 -18.39 -2.75
N GLN A 84 -1.79 -18.04 -1.64
CA GLN A 84 -1.24 -17.14 -0.62
C GLN A 84 0.11 -17.67 -0.10
N ALA A 85 0.19 -18.96 0.25
CA ALA A 85 1.40 -19.59 0.73
C ALA A 85 2.55 -19.53 -0.28
N ALA A 86 2.25 -19.74 -1.58
CA ALA A 86 3.25 -19.61 -2.63
C ALA A 86 3.79 -18.18 -2.75
N LYS A 87 2.91 -17.18 -2.63
CA LYS A 87 3.31 -15.77 -2.63
C LYS A 87 4.15 -15.40 -1.41
N VAL A 88 3.79 -15.87 -0.23
CA VAL A 88 4.59 -15.68 1.00
C VAL A 88 5.98 -16.29 0.83
N ALA A 89 6.08 -17.54 0.37
CA ALA A 89 7.35 -18.21 0.11
C ALA A 89 8.21 -17.48 -0.93
N GLN A 90 7.60 -17.02 -2.03
CA GLN A 90 8.27 -16.23 -3.06
C GLN A 90 8.76 -14.89 -2.49
N ARG A 91 7.94 -14.20 -1.70
CA ARG A 91 8.29 -12.93 -1.06
C ARG A 91 9.43 -13.11 -0.08
N ALA A 92 9.38 -14.16 0.74
CA ALA A 92 10.42 -14.48 1.70
C ALA A 92 11.77 -14.74 1.02
N THR A 93 11.74 -15.45 -0.11
CA THR A 93 12.94 -15.73 -0.90
C THR A 93 13.49 -14.48 -1.59
N SER A 94 12.63 -13.69 -2.23
CA SER A 94 13.05 -12.55 -3.06
C SER A 94 13.43 -11.30 -2.26
N MET A 95 12.79 -11.04 -1.12
CA MET A 95 13.04 -9.83 -0.33
C MET A 95 14.04 -10.04 0.81
N PHE A 96 13.95 -11.18 1.50
CA PHE A 96 14.69 -11.34 2.76
C PHE A 96 15.94 -12.17 2.56
N GLY A 97 15.86 -13.28 1.81
CA GLY A 97 16.98 -14.18 1.52
C GLY A 97 17.58 -14.90 2.74
N THR A 98 17.40 -14.36 3.95
CA THR A 98 17.87 -14.88 5.24
C THR A 98 16.78 -14.71 6.29
N THR A 99 16.82 -15.55 7.33
CA THR A 99 15.86 -15.51 8.44
C THR A 99 16.01 -14.24 9.28
N GLN A 100 17.21 -13.69 9.40
CA GLN A 100 17.48 -12.43 10.09
C GLN A 100 16.87 -11.24 9.35
N ALA A 101 17.05 -11.17 8.02
CA ALA A 101 16.44 -10.11 7.21
C ALA A 101 14.91 -10.17 7.23
N LEU A 102 14.33 -11.38 7.28
CA LEU A 102 12.89 -11.56 7.45
C LEU A 102 12.42 -10.91 8.76
N ARG A 103 13.05 -11.27 9.89
CA ARG A 103 12.68 -10.72 11.21
C ARG A 103 12.80 -9.20 11.25
N VAL A 104 13.93 -8.66 10.83
CA VAL A 104 14.18 -7.20 10.84
C VAL A 104 13.19 -6.46 9.95
N THR A 105 12.89 -6.99 8.76
CA THR A 105 11.97 -6.31 7.85
C THR A 105 10.53 -6.37 8.34
N VAL A 106 10.09 -7.52 8.88
CA VAL A 106 8.75 -7.63 9.45
C VAL A 106 8.60 -6.71 10.66
N GLU A 107 9.55 -6.66 11.58
CA GLU A 107 9.49 -5.69 12.69
C GLU A 107 9.45 -4.25 12.18
N GLY A 108 10.24 -3.89 11.15
CA GLY A 108 10.17 -2.56 10.54
C GLY A 108 8.82 -2.20 9.90
N ILE A 109 8.06 -3.20 9.41
CA ILE A 109 6.66 -3.02 8.99
C ILE A 109 5.78 -2.80 10.22
N LEU A 110 5.88 -3.68 11.22
CA LEU A 110 5.03 -3.65 12.41
C LEU A 110 5.23 -2.39 13.27
N ASP A 111 6.46 -1.88 13.35
CA ASP A 111 6.79 -0.68 14.12
C ASP A 111 6.10 0.56 13.58
N ARG A 112 5.92 0.68 12.26
CA ARG A 112 5.18 1.79 11.64
C ARG A 112 3.66 1.69 11.79
N LEU A 113 3.14 0.52 12.17
CA LEU A 113 1.72 0.33 12.47
C LEU A 113 1.40 0.78 13.90
N HIS A 114 1.52 2.08 14.17
CA HIS A 114 1.17 2.72 15.44
C HIS A 114 0.33 3.99 15.19
N PHE A 115 -0.56 4.33 16.13
CA PHE A 115 -1.40 5.51 16.02
C PHE A 115 -0.60 6.76 16.39
N ASP A 116 -0.20 7.53 15.38
CA ASP A 116 0.57 8.77 15.53
C ASP A 116 0.04 9.85 14.56
N PRO A 117 -0.33 11.05 15.05
CA PRO A 117 -0.78 12.18 14.24
C PRO A 117 0.17 12.60 13.10
N THR A 118 1.45 12.25 13.21
CA THR A 118 2.51 12.70 12.30
C THR A 118 2.99 11.62 11.33
N ALA A 119 2.55 10.37 11.47
CA ALA A 119 3.08 9.23 10.72
C ALA A 119 2.02 8.46 9.90
N THR A 120 0.99 9.16 9.42
CA THR A 120 -0.11 8.54 8.65
C THR A 120 0.37 7.91 7.34
N GLU A 121 1.24 8.61 6.60
CA GLU A 121 1.78 8.11 5.31
C GLU A 121 2.63 6.84 5.53
N GLU A 122 3.46 6.81 6.58
CA GLU A 122 4.27 5.66 6.97
C GLU A 122 3.40 4.46 7.37
N PHE A 123 2.27 4.73 8.02
CA PHE A 123 1.28 3.71 8.39
C PHE A 123 0.62 3.12 7.14
N GLU A 124 0.14 3.95 6.22
CA GLU A 124 -0.49 3.48 4.97
C GLU A 124 0.48 2.66 4.12
N GLU A 125 1.74 3.07 4.03
CA GLU A 125 2.79 2.28 3.38
C GLU A 125 3.03 0.95 4.10
N ALA A 126 3.02 0.94 5.44
CA ALA A 126 3.16 -0.30 6.20
C ALA A 126 1.97 -1.26 5.98
N ILE A 127 0.75 -0.75 5.77
CA ILE A 127 -0.41 -1.57 5.39
C ILE A 127 -0.24 -2.16 3.98
N LEU A 128 0.32 -1.39 3.04
CA LEU A 128 0.67 -1.91 1.71
C LEU A 128 1.64 -3.09 1.84
N GLU A 129 2.77 -2.85 2.50
CA GLU A 129 3.84 -3.83 2.68
C GLU A 129 3.40 -5.06 3.47
N LEU A 130 2.56 -4.88 4.49
CA LEU A 130 1.97 -5.97 5.26
C LEU A 130 1.13 -6.88 4.35
N GLY A 131 0.25 -6.33 3.51
CA GLY A 131 -0.54 -7.13 2.58
C GLY A 131 0.35 -7.92 1.61
N LEU A 132 1.42 -7.30 1.09
CA LEU A 132 2.39 -7.99 0.23
C LEU A 132 3.16 -9.09 0.97
N PHE A 133 3.53 -8.86 2.24
CA PHE A 133 4.17 -9.87 3.09
C PHE A 133 3.25 -11.06 3.35
N LEU A 134 1.96 -10.80 3.60
CA LEU A 134 0.94 -11.83 3.81
C LEU A 134 0.55 -12.59 2.53
N GLY A 135 1.14 -12.26 1.38
CA GLY A 135 0.86 -12.94 0.12
C GLY A 135 -0.54 -12.65 -0.44
N ILE A 136 -1.18 -11.56 -0.02
CA ILE A 136 -2.45 -11.08 -0.55
C ILE A 136 -2.22 -9.95 -1.57
N GLY A 137 -3.24 -9.59 -2.34
CA GLY A 137 -3.14 -8.41 -3.20
C GLY A 137 -3.15 -7.15 -2.33
N SER A 138 -2.30 -6.17 -2.63
CA SER A 138 -2.19 -4.93 -1.85
C SER A 138 -1.80 -3.76 -2.76
N GLN A 139 -2.52 -2.64 -2.66
CA GLN A 139 -2.31 -1.38 -3.41
C GLN A 139 -2.59 -0.16 -2.54
N ARG A 140 -2.15 1.03 -2.99
CA ARG A 140 -2.52 2.33 -2.41
C ARG A 140 -3.12 3.25 -3.49
N PRO A 141 -4.39 3.06 -3.91
CA PRO A 141 -4.97 3.80 -5.03
C PRO A 141 -4.92 5.33 -4.88
N GLU A 142 -5.18 5.88 -3.68
CA GLU A 142 -5.05 7.31 -3.44
C GLU A 142 -3.62 7.79 -3.70
N ARG A 143 -2.62 7.07 -3.18
CA ARG A 143 -1.22 7.35 -3.45
C ARG A 143 -0.86 7.22 -4.93
N GLU A 144 -1.34 6.18 -5.60
CA GLU A 144 -0.98 5.83 -6.98
C GLU A 144 -1.63 6.76 -8.01
N LEU A 145 -2.88 7.18 -7.77
CA LEU A 145 -3.73 7.86 -8.76
C LEU A 145 -4.21 9.26 -8.32
N GLY A 146 -4.13 9.60 -7.04
CA GLY A 146 -4.80 10.77 -6.44
C GLY A 146 -6.31 10.61 -6.29
N GLN A 147 -6.79 9.36 -6.31
CA GLN A 147 -8.19 9.02 -6.03
C GLN A 147 -8.34 7.56 -5.59
N GLY A 148 -9.24 7.31 -4.64
CA GLY A 148 -9.63 5.97 -4.21
C GLY A 148 -9.40 5.80 -2.71
N PRO A 149 -9.35 4.56 -2.21
CA PRO A 149 -8.98 4.33 -0.81
C PRO A 149 -7.49 4.60 -0.57
N ASP A 150 -7.16 4.89 0.70
CA ASP A 150 -5.77 4.92 1.19
C ASP A 150 -5.06 3.58 0.91
N ASN A 151 -5.73 2.46 1.21
CA ASN A 151 -5.25 1.10 0.92
C ASN A 151 -6.36 0.22 0.34
N LEU A 152 -5.97 -0.71 -0.54
CA LEU A 152 -6.86 -1.73 -1.09
C LEU A 152 -6.21 -3.10 -0.95
N TRP A 153 -6.88 -4.02 -0.27
CA TRP A 153 -6.44 -5.42 -0.17
C TRP A 153 -7.36 -6.33 -0.95
N ALA A 154 -6.80 -7.28 -1.70
CA ALA A 154 -7.52 -8.43 -2.25
C ALA A 154 -7.15 -9.64 -1.40
N ILE A 155 -8.01 -9.99 -0.45
CA ILE A 155 -7.71 -10.99 0.59
C ILE A 155 -7.90 -12.43 0.09
N GLU A 156 -8.79 -12.64 -0.88
CA GLU A 156 -9.00 -13.89 -1.61
C GLU A 156 -9.71 -13.58 -2.94
N PRO A 157 -9.93 -14.57 -3.84
CA PRO A 157 -10.60 -14.31 -5.11
C PRO A 157 -11.94 -13.57 -4.93
N SER A 158 -12.11 -12.47 -5.68
CA SER A 158 -13.31 -11.63 -5.67
C SER A 158 -13.67 -10.98 -4.32
N ARG A 159 -12.79 -11.01 -3.32
CA ARG A 159 -13.03 -10.40 -2.00
C ARG A 159 -11.94 -9.43 -1.61
N PHE A 160 -12.38 -8.24 -1.24
CA PHE A 160 -11.52 -7.10 -1.01
C PHE A 160 -11.83 -6.40 0.30
N TRP A 161 -10.82 -5.73 0.85
CA TRP A 161 -11.01 -4.68 1.83
C TRP A 161 -10.68 -3.35 1.18
N VAL A 162 -11.64 -2.41 1.23
CA VAL A 162 -11.46 -1.01 0.87
C VAL A 162 -11.16 -0.28 2.17
N ILE A 163 -9.93 0.20 2.33
CA ILE A 163 -9.39 0.61 3.62
C ILE A 163 -9.14 2.12 3.64
N GLU A 164 -9.70 2.78 4.64
CA GLU A 164 -9.35 4.15 5.03
C GLU A 164 -8.56 4.11 6.33
N VAL A 165 -7.44 4.82 6.36
CA VAL A 165 -6.55 4.91 7.52
C VAL A 165 -6.74 6.26 8.20
N LYS A 166 -7.02 6.20 9.49
CA LYS A 166 -7.09 7.37 10.38
C LYS A 166 -6.19 7.13 11.58
N SER A 167 -4.96 6.70 11.31
CA SER A 167 -3.94 6.40 12.33
C SER A 167 -3.54 7.65 13.12
N GLY A 168 -3.59 8.83 12.49
CA GLY A 168 -3.33 10.11 13.14
C GLY A 168 -4.51 10.75 13.89
N ALA A 169 -5.68 10.11 13.92
CA ALA A 169 -6.84 10.64 14.62
C ALA A 169 -6.67 10.54 16.14
N VAL A 170 -6.84 11.67 16.84
CA VAL A 170 -6.81 11.75 18.31
C VAL A 170 -8.21 11.74 18.94
N SER A 171 -9.26 11.73 18.11
CA SER A 171 -10.65 11.73 18.54
C SER A 171 -11.07 10.39 19.15
N GLU A 172 -11.93 10.43 20.17
CA GLU A 172 -12.56 9.24 20.76
C GLU A 172 -13.67 8.65 19.85
N PHE A 173 -13.96 9.31 18.73
CA PHE A 173 -15.01 8.95 17.80
C PHE A 173 -14.53 9.04 16.35
N ILE A 174 -15.01 8.12 15.52
CA ILE A 174 -14.94 8.23 14.06
C ILE A 174 -15.91 9.34 13.64
N SER A 175 -15.37 10.39 13.02
CA SER A 175 -16.16 11.57 12.66
C SER A 175 -17.03 11.31 11.42
N LYS A 176 -18.01 12.20 11.19
CA LYS A 176 -18.82 12.19 9.95
C LYS A 176 -17.95 12.36 8.70
N ARG A 177 -16.85 13.10 8.81
CA ARG A 177 -15.90 13.30 7.70
C ARG A 177 -15.19 11.99 7.38
N ASP A 178 -14.66 11.30 8.38
CA ASP A 178 -13.90 10.06 8.18
C ASP A 178 -14.81 8.94 7.63
N SER A 179 -16.02 8.81 8.18
CA SER A 179 -16.98 7.83 7.66
C SER A 179 -17.45 8.17 6.24
N GLY A 180 -17.55 9.46 5.91
CA GLY A 180 -17.81 9.96 4.56
C GLY A 180 -16.72 9.58 3.56
N GLN A 181 -15.44 9.77 3.92
CA GLN A 181 -14.29 9.39 3.09
C GLN A 181 -14.32 7.88 2.75
N LEU A 182 -14.60 7.02 3.73
CA LEU A 182 -14.75 5.58 3.48
C LEU A 182 -15.93 5.26 2.55
N GLY A 183 -17.01 6.04 2.63
CA GLY A 183 -18.13 5.95 1.70
C GLY A 183 -17.71 6.29 0.26
N GLU A 184 -16.94 7.35 0.08
CA GLU A 184 -16.41 7.77 -1.23
C GLU A 184 -15.46 6.72 -1.82
N ALA A 185 -14.55 6.18 -1.00
CA ALA A 185 -13.65 5.10 -1.38
C ALA A 185 -14.41 3.82 -1.78
N THR A 186 -15.48 3.47 -1.06
CA THR A 186 -16.34 2.33 -1.40
C THR A 186 -17.05 2.55 -2.74
N GLN A 187 -17.53 3.76 -3.01
CA GLN A 187 -18.12 4.08 -4.31
C GLN A 187 -17.08 4.04 -5.44
N TRP A 188 -15.86 4.50 -5.18
CA TRP A 188 -14.76 4.37 -6.13
C TRP A 188 -14.52 2.91 -6.50
N PHE A 189 -14.48 2.00 -5.51
CA PHE A 189 -14.31 0.56 -5.78
C PHE A 189 -15.43 0.03 -6.69
N ARG A 190 -16.69 0.34 -6.38
CA ARG A 190 -17.84 -0.07 -7.20
C ARG A 190 -17.81 0.42 -8.65
N ARG A 191 -17.14 1.55 -8.92
CA ARG A 191 -16.96 2.07 -10.29
C ARG A 191 -15.79 1.39 -11.02
N LYS A 192 -14.79 0.92 -10.29
CA LYS A 192 -13.55 0.34 -10.86
C LYS A 192 -13.61 -1.17 -11.01
N TYR A 193 -14.47 -1.83 -10.25
CA TYR A 193 -14.58 -3.28 -10.20
C TYR A 193 -15.96 -3.77 -10.63
N PRO A 194 -16.04 -4.93 -11.31
CA PRO A 194 -17.30 -5.61 -11.63
C PRO A 194 -18.16 -5.89 -10.39
N ALA A 195 -19.48 -5.99 -10.58
CA ALA A 195 -20.46 -6.12 -9.50
C ALA A 195 -20.35 -7.44 -8.70
N GLU A 196 -19.79 -8.49 -9.30
CA GLU A 196 -19.51 -9.76 -8.65
C GLU A 196 -18.36 -9.70 -7.63
N GLN A 197 -17.57 -8.63 -7.62
CA GLN A 197 -16.49 -8.44 -6.65
C GLN A 197 -17.01 -7.77 -5.39
N ALA A 198 -16.84 -8.45 -4.26
CA ALA A 198 -17.30 -7.99 -2.96
C ALA A 198 -16.20 -7.23 -2.25
N ALA A 199 -16.53 -6.06 -1.71
CA ALA A 199 -15.64 -5.27 -0.87
C ALA A 199 -16.25 -5.01 0.50
N THR A 200 -15.47 -5.25 1.55
CA THR A 200 -15.77 -4.79 2.90
C THR A 200 -15.16 -3.41 3.10
N PRO A 201 -15.95 -2.37 3.44
CA PRO A 201 -15.41 -1.07 3.85
C PRO A 201 -14.77 -1.20 5.23
N VAL A 202 -13.48 -0.91 5.34
CA VAL A 202 -12.70 -1.04 6.57
C VAL A 202 -12.13 0.31 6.96
N MET A 203 -12.38 0.71 8.20
CA MET A 203 -11.73 1.87 8.82
C MET A 203 -10.64 1.39 9.76
N ILE A 204 -9.41 1.87 9.61
CA ILE A 204 -8.38 1.72 10.63
C ILE A 204 -8.37 2.99 11.47
N HIS A 205 -8.88 2.88 12.69
CA HIS A 205 -9.04 4.03 13.60
C HIS A 205 -8.87 3.53 15.03
N ARG A 206 -8.27 4.33 15.92
CA ARG A 206 -7.97 3.90 17.31
C ARG A 206 -9.21 3.36 18.01
N GLU A 207 -10.31 4.09 17.85
CA GLU A 207 -11.65 3.77 18.35
C GLU A 207 -12.57 3.22 17.26
N ARG A 208 -13.63 2.51 17.67
CA ARG A 208 -14.68 1.98 16.78
C ARG A 208 -16.03 2.69 16.90
N LYS A 209 -16.11 3.71 17.76
CA LYS A 209 -17.34 4.43 18.05
C LYS A 209 -17.56 5.51 16.99
N LEU A 210 -18.70 5.48 16.29
CA LEU A 210 -19.11 6.58 15.41
C LEU A 210 -19.58 7.77 16.25
N HIS A 211 -19.28 8.98 15.78
CA HIS A 211 -19.87 10.19 16.32
C HIS A 211 -21.40 10.17 16.14
N ASN A 212 -22.15 10.83 17.02
CA ASN A 212 -23.63 10.79 17.01
C ASN A 212 -24.28 11.35 15.74
N THR A 213 -23.54 12.13 14.95
CA THR A 213 -23.97 12.67 13.64
C THR A 213 -23.35 11.92 12.45
N ALA A 214 -22.59 10.87 12.69
CA ALA A 214 -21.93 10.07 11.68
C ALA A 214 -22.72 8.79 11.39
N SER A 215 -22.75 8.41 10.12
CA SER A 215 -23.18 7.10 9.64
C SER A 215 -22.08 6.53 8.75
N GLY A 216 -21.82 5.24 8.90
CA GLY A 216 -20.86 4.51 8.06
C GLY A 216 -21.52 3.95 6.80
N PRO A 217 -20.74 3.64 5.74
CA PRO A 217 -21.26 2.88 4.61
C PRO A 217 -21.76 1.49 5.06
N THR A 218 -22.70 0.92 4.31
CA THR A 218 -23.24 -0.41 4.60
C THR A 218 -22.13 -1.45 4.74
N GLY A 219 -22.18 -2.23 5.83
CA GLY A 219 -21.19 -3.27 6.07
C GLY A 219 -19.84 -2.76 6.59
N MET A 220 -19.72 -1.46 6.91
CA MET A 220 -18.51 -0.90 7.51
C MET A 220 -18.02 -1.74 8.70
N ARG A 221 -16.71 -1.93 8.76
CA ARG A 221 -15.98 -2.57 9.84
C ARG A 221 -14.80 -1.72 10.26
N VAL A 222 -14.27 -2.01 11.45
CA VAL A 222 -13.14 -1.28 12.03
C VAL A 222 -12.03 -2.26 12.42
N ILE A 223 -10.79 -1.88 12.14
CA ILE A 223 -9.62 -2.41 12.86
C ILE A 223 -9.25 -1.34 13.89
N ASN A 224 -9.59 -1.61 15.14
CA ASN A 224 -9.28 -0.71 16.25
C ASN A 224 -7.90 -1.00 16.86
N ALA A 225 -7.48 -0.22 17.86
CA ALA A 225 -6.16 -0.40 18.47
C ALA A 225 -5.90 -1.82 19.00
N LEU A 226 -6.91 -2.43 19.61
CA LEU A 226 -6.83 -3.82 20.10
C LEU A 226 -6.63 -4.80 18.93
N ARG A 227 -7.47 -4.72 17.90
CA ARG A 227 -7.39 -5.62 16.73
C ARG A 227 -6.12 -5.43 15.92
N LEU A 228 -5.61 -4.21 15.82
CA LEU A 228 -4.31 -3.94 15.23
C LEU A 228 -3.18 -4.61 16.03
N SER A 229 -3.21 -4.49 17.36
CA SER A 229 -2.22 -5.14 18.23
C SER A 229 -2.23 -6.67 18.09
N GLU A 230 -3.42 -7.28 18.01
CA GLU A 230 -3.56 -8.71 17.77
C GLU A 230 -2.98 -9.10 16.41
N LEU A 231 -3.35 -8.39 15.33
CA LEU A 231 -2.80 -8.62 13.99
C LEU A 231 -1.27 -8.53 13.99
N LYS A 232 -0.69 -7.51 14.65
CA LYS A 232 0.76 -7.36 14.77
C LYS A 232 1.40 -8.57 15.49
N SER A 233 0.76 -9.06 16.55
CA SER A 233 1.24 -10.24 17.28
C SER A 233 1.24 -11.49 16.41
N ASP A 234 0.18 -11.72 15.64
CA ASP A 234 0.05 -12.90 14.79
C ASP A 234 1.01 -12.85 13.59
N VAL A 235 1.23 -11.66 13.02
CA VAL A 235 2.21 -11.45 11.94
C VAL A 235 3.64 -11.71 12.44
N ARG A 236 3.97 -11.24 13.66
CA ARG A 236 5.25 -11.53 14.30
C ARG A 236 5.44 -13.03 14.53
N ALA A 237 4.40 -13.71 15.01
CA ALA A 237 4.43 -15.16 15.21
C ALA A 237 4.60 -15.93 13.89
N LEU A 238 3.94 -15.50 12.81
CA LEU A 238 4.17 -16.03 11.47
C LEU A 238 5.63 -15.87 11.04
N ALA A 239 6.22 -14.69 11.20
CA ALA A 239 7.60 -14.44 10.83
C ALA A 239 8.59 -15.34 11.60
N GLU A 240 8.35 -15.54 12.89
CA GLU A 240 9.13 -16.48 13.71
C GLU A 240 8.94 -17.94 13.29
N GLY A 241 7.70 -18.33 12.95
CA GLY A 241 7.38 -19.64 12.41
C GLY A 241 8.13 -19.91 11.10
N LEU A 242 8.11 -18.96 10.17
CA LEU A 242 8.84 -19.04 8.89
C LEU A 242 10.36 -19.04 9.11
N ALA A 243 10.87 -18.25 10.06
CA ALA A 243 12.30 -18.21 10.38
C ALA A 243 12.80 -19.55 10.96
N THR A 244 11.94 -20.27 11.68
CA THR A 244 12.26 -21.55 12.33
C THR A 244 12.12 -22.73 11.38
N ASN A 245 11.02 -22.79 10.63
CA ASN A 245 10.66 -23.95 9.79
C ASN A 245 11.10 -23.79 8.33
N GLY A 246 11.54 -22.59 7.94
CA GLY A 246 11.77 -22.23 6.55
C GLY A 246 10.46 -21.95 5.79
N TRP A 247 10.59 -21.68 4.49
CA TRP A 247 9.47 -21.32 3.61
C TRP A 247 9.51 -22.05 2.25
N SER A 248 10.27 -23.14 2.15
CA SER A 248 10.34 -23.96 0.93
C SER A 248 9.17 -24.92 0.80
N ASP A 249 8.59 -25.38 1.91
CA ASP A 249 7.40 -26.23 1.92
C ASP A 249 6.13 -25.37 2.01
N LEU A 250 5.35 -25.35 0.93
CA LEU A 250 4.13 -24.55 0.83
C LEU A 250 3.03 -25.04 1.78
N SER A 251 2.99 -26.33 2.12
CA SER A 251 2.02 -26.87 3.07
C SER A 251 2.29 -26.36 4.48
N GLU A 252 3.58 -26.25 4.84
CA GLU A 252 3.99 -25.70 6.12
C GLU A 252 3.74 -24.19 6.21
N VAL A 253 4.03 -23.44 5.14
CA VAL A 253 3.68 -22.01 5.06
C VAL A 253 2.17 -21.80 5.20
N ALA A 254 1.35 -22.61 4.52
CA ALA A 254 -0.10 -22.55 4.65
C ALA A 254 -0.56 -22.91 6.08
N ARG A 255 0.05 -23.91 6.71
CA ARG A 255 -0.24 -24.28 8.10
C ARG A 255 0.05 -23.14 9.06
N LEU A 256 1.17 -22.44 8.90
CA LEU A 256 1.54 -21.28 9.70
C LEU A 256 0.56 -20.11 9.50
N LEU A 257 0.21 -19.78 8.25
CA LEU A 257 -0.79 -18.75 7.94
C LEU A 257 -2.13 -19.02 8.63
N ASN A 258 -2.65 -20.24 8.47
CA ASN A 258 -3.94 -20.64 9.05
C ASN A 258 -3.86 -20.68 10.59
N GLY A 259 -2.76 -21.22 11.13
CA GLY A 259 -2.53 -21.30 12.58
C GLY A 259 -2.49 -19.95 13.28
N HIS A 260 -2.05 -18.90 12.58
CA HIS A 260 -2.02 -17.52 13.07
C HIS A 260 -3.22 -16.67 12.60
N LYS A 261 -4.22 -17.28 11.96
CA LYS A 261 -5.44 -16.60 11.47
C LYS A 261 -5.12 -15.44 10.51
N LEU A 262 -4.19 -15.69 9.59
CA LEU A 262 -3.75 -14.74 8.55
C LEU A 262 -4.22 -15.15 7.14
N ASP A 263 -5.07 -16.16 7.06
CA ASP A 263 -5.90 -16.45 5.90
C ASP A 263 -7.10 -15.47 5.82
N ALA A 264 -7.85 -15.49 4.72
CA ALA A 264 -8.95 -14.55 4.51
C ALA A 264 -9.99 -14.58 5.65
N ALA A 265 -10.37 -15.76 6.13
CA ALA A 265 -11.31 -15.91 7.24
C ALA A 265 -10.74 -15.37 8.56
N GLY A 266 -9.47 -15.64 8.86
CA GLY A 266 -8.80 -15.13 10.04
C GLY A 266 -8.65 -13.60 10.03
N LEU A 267 -8.34 -13.03 8.87
CA LEU A 267 -8.30 -11.57 8.66
C LEU A 267 -9.67 -10.94 8.89
N ASP A 268 -10.74 -11.49 8.31
CA ASP A 268 -12.11 -11.01 8.57
C ASP A 268 -12.48 -11.10 10.06
N GLY A 269 -11.96 -12.11 10.77
CA GLY A 269 -12.11 -12.24 12.22
C GLY A 269 -11.50 -11.08 13.03
N ARG A 270 -10.64 -10.25 12.43
CA ARG A 270 -10.09 -9.03 13.04
C ARG A 270 -11.00 -7.83 12.91
N LEU A 271 -11.97 -7.88 12.01
CA LEU A 271 -12.89 -6.80 11.76
C LEU A 271 -13.97 -6.75 12.84
N VAL A 272 -14.10 -5.61 13.52
CA VAL A 272 -15.18 -5.39 14.48
C VAL A 272 -16.23 -4.44 13.93
N ALA A 273 -17.49 -4.64 14.33
CA ALA A 273 -18.56 -3.69 14.02
C ALA A 273 -18.33 -2.36 14.74
N THR A 274 -18.77 -1.27 14.11
CA THR A 274 -18.86 0.05 14.73
C THR A 274 -19.85 0.03 15.91
N THR A 275 -19.71 1.00 16.81
CA THR A 275 -20.69 1.27 17.86
C THR A 275 -21.19 2.71 17.77
N GLY A 276 -22.40 3.01 18.23
CA GLY A 276 -22.96 4.37 18.14
C GLY A 276 -23.31 4.80 16.71
N GLY A 277 -23.37 6.12 16.48
CA GLY A 277 -23.86 6.71 15.22
C GLY A 277 -25.36 7.02 15.21
N THR A 278 -25.83 7.66 14.15
CA THR A 278 -27.27 7.74 13.83
C THR A 278 -27.74 6.42 13.25
N VAL A 279 -28.82 5.87 13.81
CA VAL A 279 -29.56 4.71 13.28
C VAL A 279 -30.18 5.07 11.93
#